data_AF-A0A355AXI7-F1
#
_entry.id   AF-A0A355AXI7-F1
#
_cell.length_a   1.000
_cell.length_b   1.000
_cell.length_c   1.000
_cell.angle_alpha   90.00
_cell.angle_beta   90.00
_cell.angle_gamma   90.00
#
_symmetry.space_group_name_H-M   'P 1'
#
loop_
_entity.id
_entity.type
_entity.pdbx_description
1 polymer ?
#
loop_
_entity_poly.entity_id
_entity_poly.type
_entity_poly.pdbx_seq_one_letter_code
_entity_poly.pdbx_strand_id
1 'polypeptide(L)'
;MPVEAPLDTQENGKGQGHLPPQNIEAEQRVLGAILLDGGEGSTVASVMEVLRPEHCYRPSHRVIFEAMIVLFERSDPIDILTVVDALKKIGKLDEAGGQEYVARLSDDVSSARRAVAYAKLVRATYLARSL
;
A
#
# COMPACT_ATOMS: atom_id res chain seq x y z
N MET A 1 -43.84 38.27 18.88
CA MET A 1 -43.52 36.83 18.81
C MET A 1 -44.39 36.23 17.71
N PRO A 2 -43.91 35.34 16.82
CA PRO A 2 -42.54 34.90 16.46
C PRO A 2 -42.23 35.18 14.94
N VAL A 3 -40.97 35.33 14.51
CA VAL A 3 -40.12 34.35 13.75
C VAL A 3 -40.63 34.17 12.28
N GLU A 4 -39.91 34.42 11.18
CA GLU A 4 -38.55 34.01 10.77
C GLU A 4 -38.03 34.89 9.60
N ALA A 5 -36.70 35.05 9.55
CA ALA A 5 -35.94 35.67 8.48
C ALA A 5 -35.89 34.78 7.22
N PRO A 6 -35.63 35.34 6.02
CA PRO A 6 -35.47 34.53 4.81
C PRO A 6 -34.31 33.56 4.95
N LEU A 7 -34.60 32.32 4.55
CA LEU A 7 -33.70 31.19 4.44
C LEU A 7 -32.46 31.60 3.62
N ASP A 8 -31.33 31.80 4.32
CA ASP A 8 -30.01 31.83 3.70
C ASP A 8 -29.69 30.40 3.28
N THR A 9 -30.13 30.04 2.07
CA THR A 9 -29.67 28.83 1.38
C THR A 9 -28.20 29.07 1.03
N GLN A 10 -27.31 28.73 1.95
CA GLN A 10 -25.90 28.53 1.63
C GLN A 10 -25.79 27.27 0.75
N GLU A 11 -25.92 27.49 -0.56
CA GLU A 11 -25.27 26.63 -1.54
C GLU A 11 -23.75 26.79 -1.37
N ASN A 12 -23.05 25.75 -0.92
CA ASN A 12 -21.72 25.52 -1.46
C ASN A 12 -21.30 24.06 -1.37
N GLY A 13 -20.99 23.49 -2.52
CA GLY A 13 -20.75 22.08 -2.72
C GLY A 13 -19.35 21.63 -2.31
N LYS A 14 -19.26 20.34 -1.97
CA LYS A 14 -18.14 19.51 -2.41
C LYS A 14 -18.71 18.24 -3.00
N GLY A 15 -18.51 18.11 -4.30
CA GLY A 15 -18.98 16.99 -5.10
C GLY A 15 -18.62 15.67 -4.44
N GLN A 16 -19.64 14.84 -4.27
CA GLN A 16 -19.56 13.42 -4.05
C GLN A 16 -18.94 12.77 -5.29
N GLY A 17 -17.64 12.99 -5.51
CA GLY A 17 -16.83 12.07 -6.29
C GLY A 17 -16.43 10.96 -5.34
N HIS A 18 -17.24 9.90 -5.27
CA HIS A 18 -16.97 8.73 -4.43
C HIS A 18 -15.64 8.13 -4.89
N LEU A 19 -14.53 8.56 -4.29
CA LEU A 19 -13.25 7.89 -4.48
C LEU A 19 -13.49 6.43 -4.10
N PRO A 20 -13.12 5.47 -4.97
CA PRO A 20 -13.27 4.07 -4.63
C PRO A 20 -12.53 3.83 -3.30
N PRO A 21 -13.08 2.99 -2.42
CA PRO A 21 -12.47 2.72 -1.12
C PRO A 21 -11.03 2.25 -1.33
N GLN A 22 -10.08 2.99 -0.79
CA GLN A 22 -8.64 2.73 -0.88
C GLN A 22 -7.98 3.08 0.45
N ASN A 23 -6.91 2.38 0.78
CA ASN A 23 -6.11 2.69 1.96
C ASN A 23 -4.62 2.63 1.60
N ILE A 24 -4.15 3.72 0.99
CA ILE A 24 -2.76 3.85 0.53
C ILE A 24 -1.78 3.77 1.70
N GLU A 25 -2.13 4.34 2.84
CA GLU A 25 -1.30 4.25 4.05
C GLU A 25 -1.13 2.78 4.49
N ALA A 26 -2.21 1.99 4.50
CA ALA A 26 -2.10 0.57 4.84
C ALA A 26 -1.22 -0.19 3.84
N GLU A 27 -1.29 0.12 2.55
CA GLU A 27 -0.38 -0.46 1.55
C GLU A 27 1.08 -0.12 1.86
N GLN A 28 1.38 1.16 2.15
CA GLN A 28 2.72 1.59 2.52
C GLN A 28 3.23 0.88 3.77
N ARG A 29 2.37 0.73 4.80
CA ARG A 29 2.74 0.01 6.04
C ARG A 29 3.01 -1.47 5.80
N VAL A 30 2.32 -2.12 4.86
CA VAL A 30 2.59 -3.51 4.49
C VAL A 30 3.96 -3.63 3.82
N LEU A 31 4.23 -2.82 2.80
CA LEU A 31 5.49 -2.85 2.06
C LEU A 31 6.69 -2.51 2.97
N GLY A 32 6.54 -1.46 3.78
CA GLY A 32 7.55 -1.06 4.75
C GLY A 32 7.81 -2.12 5.81
N ALA A 33 6.78 -2.82 6.29
CA ALA A 33 6.94 -3.92 7.22
C ALA A 33 7.72 -5.10 6.64
N ILE A 34 7.50 -5.43 5.37
CA ILE A 34 8.25 -6.49 4.67
C ILE A 34 9.72 -6.08 4.52
N LEU A 35 9.99 -4.82 4.13
CA LEU A 35 11.35 -4.30 4.02
C LEU A 35 12.07 -4.29 5.38
N LEU A 36 11.36 -3.95 6.46
CA LEU A 36 11.92 -3.92 7.82
C LEU A 36 12.31 -5.32 8.31
N ASP A 37 11.53 -6.34 7.95
CA ASP A 37 11.80 -7.74 8.30
C ASP A 37 12.90 -8.37 7.43
N GLY A 38 13.22 -7.75 6.28
CA GLY A 38 14.30 -8.17 5.39
C GLY A 38 14.04 -9.49 4.63
N GLY A 39 12.85 -10.06 4.74
CA GLY A 39 12.50 -11.33 4.09
C GLY A 39 13.01 -12.60 4.78
N GLU A 40 13.77 -12.47 5.87
CA GLU A 40 14.23 -13.63 6.67
C GLU A 40 13.14 -14.16 7.61
N GLY A 41 12.16 -13.31 7.95
CA GLY A 41 11.03 -13.68 8.79
C GLY A 41 9.83 -14.21 8.02
N SER A 42 8.79 -14.61 8.77
CA SER A 42 7.52 -15.07 8.21
C SER A 42 6.60 -13.93 7.77
N THR A 43 7.03 -12.66 7.84
CA THR A 43 6.17 -11.50 7.58
C THR A 43 5.62 -11.52 6.16
N VAL A 44 6.49 -11.71 5.17
CA VAL A 44 6.08 -11.75 3.75
C VAL A 44 5.17 -12.95 3.49
N ALA A 45 5.48 -14.12 4.04
CA ALA A 45 4.63 -15.31 3.92
C ALA A 45 3.22 -15.08 4.50
N SER A 46 3.13 -14.54 5.72
CA SER A 46 1.85 -14.23 6.37
C SER A 46 1.06 -13.14 5.66
N VAL A 47 1.74 -12.17 5.03
CA VAL A 47 1.07 -11.16 4.19
C VAL A 47 0.53 -11.81 2.92
N MET A 48 1.28 -12.70 2.27
CA MET A 48 0.86 -13.41 1.05
C MET A 48 -0.34 -14.34 1.27
N GLU A 49 -0.60 -14.80 2.49
CA GLU A 49 -1.82 -15.55 2.82
C GLU A 49 -3.09 -14.68 2.74
N VAL A 50 -2.95 -13.36 2.85
CA VAL A 50 -4.08 -12.41 2.93
C VAL A 50 -4.16 -11.50 1.71
N LEU A 51 -3.02 -11.06 1.18
CA LEU A 51 -2.90 -10.03 0.17
C LEU A 51 -2.23 -10.56 -1.08
N ARG A 52 -2.80 -10.24 -2.24
CA ARG A 52 -2.20 -10.43 -3.56
C ARG A 52 -1.80 -9.07 -4.11
N PRO A 53 -0.78 -8.97 -4.99
CA PRO A 53 -0.39 -7.71 -5.61
C PRO A 53 -1.55 -6.97 -6.28
N GLU A 54 -2.46 -7.70 -6.91
CA GLU A 54 -3.64 -7.16 -7.58
C GLU A 54 -4.58 -6.38 -6.63
N HIS A 55 -4.53 -6.69 -5.33
CA HIS A 55 -5.34 -6.01 -4.32
C HIS A 55 -4.85 -4.59 -4.00
N CYS A 56 -3.56 -4.30 -4.19
CA CYS A 56 -3.05 -2.94 -3.96
C CYS A 56 -3.71 -1.98 -4.96
N TYR A 57 -4.10 -0.80 -4.52
CA TYR A 57 -4.72 0.20 -5.37
C TYR A 57 -3.67 0.86 -6.26
N ARG A 58 -2.52 1.25 -5.69
CA ARG A 58 -1.45 1.92 -6.43
C ARG A 58 -0.67 0.94 -7.31
N PRO A 59 -0.48 1.22 -8.62
CA PRO A 59 0.33 0.37 -9.50
C PRO A 59 1.76 0.26 -9.00
N SER A 60 2.35 1.36 -8.51
CA SER A 60 3.68 1.37 -7.90
C SER A 60 3.82 0.37 -6.75
N HIS A 61 2.79 0.27 -5.88
CA HIS A 61 2.80 -0.69 -4.78
C HIS A 61 2.63 -2.13 -5.25
N ARG A 62 1.82 -2.37 -6.30
CA ARG A 62 1.69 -3.71 -6.90
C ARG A 62 3.06 -4.22 -7.33
N VAL A 63 3.76 -3.41 -8.09
CA VAL A 63 5.05 -3.74 -8.70
C VAL A 63 6.12 -3.97 -7.65
N ILE A 64 6.16 -3.13 -6.61
CA ILE A 64 7.07 -3.32 -5.47
C ILE A 64 6.75 -4.65 -4.78
N PHE A 65 5.47 -4.95 -4.52
CA PHE A 65 5.09 -6.19 -3.86
C PHE A 65 5.39 -7.42 -4.71
N GLU A 66 5.14 -7.38 -6.03
CA GLU A 66 5.53 -8.45 -6.96
C GLU A 66 7.04 -8.70 -6.90
N ALA A 67 7.87 -7.65 -6.92
CA ALA A 67 9.31 -7.79 -6.80
C ALA A 67 9.72 -8.43 -5.47
N MET A 68 9.09 -8.04 -4.35
CA MET A 68 9.33 -8.65 -3.04
C MET A 68 8.97 -10.14 -3.00
N ILE A 69 7.85 -10.52 -3.63
CA ILE A 69 7.43 -11.93 -3.73
C ILE A 69 8.46 -12.73 -4.52
N VAL A 70 8.91 -12.23 -5.67
CA VAL A 70 9.92 -12.91 -6.49
C VAL A 70 11.23 -13.09 -5.73
N LEU A 71 11.67 -12.09 -4.98
CA LEU A 71 12.87 -12.20 -4.13
C LEU A 71 12.67 -13.25 -3.03
N PHE A 72 11.52 -13.23 -2.37
CA PHE A 72 11.16 -14.23 -1.35
C PHE A 72 11.17 -15.66 -1.91
N GLU A 73 10.56 -15.89 -3.07
CA GLU A 73 10.53 -17.20 -3.73
C GLU A 73 11.92 -17.70 -4.12
N ARG A 74 12.85 -16.77 -4.39
CA ARG A 74 14.25 -17.08 -4.71
C ARG A 74 15.13 -17.19 -3.46
N SER A 75 14.56 -17.01 -2.27
CA SER A 75 15.30 -16.91 -1.00
C SER A 75 16.37 -15.81 -1.03
N ASP A 76 16.16 -14.76 -1.83
CA ASP A 76 16.98 -13.56 -1.85
C ASP A 76 16.51 -12.60 -0.73
N PRO A 77 17.40 -11.81 -0.13
CA PRO A 77 17.03 -10.81 0.88
C PRO A 77 16.08 -9.74 0.31
N ILE A 78 15.15 -9.27 1.13
CA ILE A 78 14.13 -8.28 0.75
C ILE A 78 14.44 -6.94 1.42
N ASP A 79 15.64 -6.42 1.19
CA ASP A 79 16.06 -5.09 1.62
C ASP A 79 15.91 -4.05 0.50
N ILE A 80 16.06 -2.76 0.85
CA ILE A 80 15.89 -1.64 -0.08
C ILE A 80 16.78 -1.78 -1.32
N LEU A 81 18.05 -2.17 -1.17
CA LEU A 81 18.99 -2.26 -2.29
C LEU A 81 18.61 -3.42 -3.20
N THR A 82 18.28 -4.58 -2.62
CA THR A 82 17.90 -5.76 -3.39
C THR A 82 16.58 -5.59 -4.13
N VAL A 83 15.58 -4.97 -3.49
CA VAL A 83 14.30 -4.64 -4.15
C VAL A 83 14.51 -3.63 -5.28
N VAL A 84 15.31 -2.60 -5.07
CA VAL A 84 15.63 -1.60 -6.10
C VAL A 84 16.38 -2.23 -7.26
N ASP A 85 17.34 -3.12 -7.00
CA ASP A 85 18.06 -3.86 -8.04
C ASP A 85 17.13 -4.78 -8.85
N ALA A 86 16.24 -5.51 -8.16
CA ALA A 86 15.23 -6.34 -8.81
C ALA A 86 14.32 -5.51 -9.73
N LEU A 87 13.85 -4.35 -9.25
CA LEU A 87 13.03 -3.42 -10.02
C LEU A 87 13.79 -2.82 -11.21
N LYS A 88 15.09 -2.51 -11.05
CA LYS A 88 15.95 -2.03 -12.14
C LYS A 88 16.12 -3.10 -13.22
N LYS A 89 16.38 -4.35 -12.83
CA LYS A 89 16.58 -5.48 -13.75
C LYS A 89 15.37 -5.73 -14.65
N ILE A 90 14.17 -5.52 -14.13
CA ILE A 90 12.91 -5.68 -14.89
C ILE A 90 12.43 -4.37 -15.55
N GLY A 91 13.17 -3.27 -15.42
CA GLY A 91 12.82 -1.98 -16.01
C GLY A 91 11.62 -1.28 -15.37
N LYS A 92 11.20 -1.67 -14.15
CA LYS A 92 10.01 -1.14 -13.47
C LYS A 92 10.33 -0.19 -12.29
N LEU A 93 11.59 0.22 -12.13
CA LEU A 93 11.97 1.14 -11.04
C LEU A 93 11.21 2.48 -11.10
N ASP A 94 11.02 3.03 -12.30
CA ASP A 94 10.30 4.27 -12.51
C ASP A 94 8.81 4.13 -12.12
N GLU A 95 8.18 3.02 -12.51
CA GLU A 95 6.81 2.67 -12.14
C GLU A 95 6.63 2.50 -10.62
N ALA A 96 7.66 1.99 -9.93
CA ALA A 96 7.72 1.89 -8.48
C ALA A 96 7.90 3.25 -7.76
N GLY A 97 8.08 4.35 -8.49
CA GLY A 97 8.30 5.68 -7.91
C GLY A 97 9.77 5.99 -7.61
N GLY A 98 10.70 5.16 -8.08
CA GLY A 98 12.14 5.36 -7.91
C GLY A 98 12.71 4.83 -6.60
N GLN A 99 14.04 4.87 -6.50
CA GLN A 99 14.79 4.35 -5.35
C GLN A 99 14.46 5.10 -4.04
N GLU A 100 14.28 6.42 -4.09
CA GLU A 100 13.89 7.22 -2.92
C GLU A 100 12.54 6.79 -2.36
N TYR A 101 11.59 6.44 -3.23
CA TYR A 101 10.26 6.02 -2.77
C TYR A 101 10.33 4.70 -2.02
N VAL A 102 11.05 3.71 -2.56
CA VAL A 102 11.25 2.41 -1.89
C VAL A 102 11.93 2.59 -0.54
N ALA A 103 12.94 3.46 -0.45
CA ALA A 103 13.61 3.77 0.82
C ALA A 103 12.66 4.40 1.84
N ARG A 104 11.78 5.31 1.41
CA ARG A 104 10.81 5.97 2.28
C ARG A 104 9.80 5.01 2.88
N LEU A 105 9.40 3.95 2.17
CA LEU A 105 8.44 2.96 2.69
C LEU A 105 8.90 2.32 4.00
N SER A 106 10.21 2.11 4.17
CA SER A 106 10.79 1.56 5.39
C SER A 106 10.80 2.55 6.56
N ASP A 107 10.90 3.85 6.30
CA ASP A 107 10.97 4.90 7.34
C ASP A 107 9.63 5.06 8.07
N ASP A 108 8.53 4.86 7.35
CA ASP A 108 7.16 5.00 7.86
C ASP A 108 6.71 3.83 8.77
N VAL A 109 7.54 2.81 9.01
CA VAL A 109 7.19 1.60 9.77
C VAL A 109 8.18 1.31 10.89
N SER A 110 7.70 1.35 12.13
CA SER A 110 8.48 0.99 13.32
C SER A 110 8.32 -0.45 13.79
N SER A 111 7.40 -1.23 13.19
CA SER A 111 7.19 -2.64 13.55
C SER A 111 6.51 -3.46 12.45
N ALA A 112 7.12 -4.60 12.12
CA ALA A 112 6.56 -5.56 11.17
C ALA A 112 5.37 -6.39 11.74
N ARG A 113 5.17 -6.40 13.06
CA ARG A 113 4.18 -7.27 13.74
C ARG A 113 2.73 -7.03 13.28
N ARG A 114 2.43 -5.82 12.79
CA ARG A 114 1.10 -5.44 12.33
C ARG A 114 0.90 -5.58 10.82
N ALA A 115 1.87 -6.10 10.08
CA ALA A 115 1.80 -6.25 8.62
C ALA A 115 0.51 -6.96 8.16
N VAL A 116 0.17 -8.08 8.80
CA VAL A 116 -1.06 -8.85 8.49
C VAL A 116 -2.33 -8.04 8.74
N ALA A 117 -2.36 -7.21 9.80
CA ALA A 117 -3.52 -6.37 10.09
C ALA A 117 -3.70 -5.30 9.01
N TYR A 118 -2.61 -4.67 8.55
CA TYR A 118 -2.66 -3.72 7.44
C TYR A 118 -3.03 -4.40 6.12
N ALA A 119 -2.51 -5.59 5.85
CA ALA A 119 -2.86 -6.40 4.67
C ALA A 119 -4.38 -6.71 4.62
N LYS A 120 -4.99 -7.01 5.77
CA LYS A 120 -6.45 -7.19 5.87
C LYS A 120 -7.23 -5.92 5.52
N LEU A 121 -6.74 -4.74 5.93
CA LEU A 121 -7.36 -3.46 5.58
C LEU A 121 -7.30 -3.21 4.07
N VAL A 122 -6.14 -3.42 3.44
CA VAL A 122 -5.98 -3.29 1.98
C VAL A 122 -6.93 -4.22 1.25
N ARG A 123 -7.00 -5.49 1.66
CA ARG A 123 -7.93 -6.47 1.07
C ARG A 123 -9.39 -6.05 1.24
N ALA A 124 -9.79 -5.55 2.42
CA ALA A 124 -11.15 -5.08 2.65
C ALA A 124 -11.51 -3.90 1.73
N THR A 125 -10.59 -2.96 1.52
CA THR A 125 -10.81 -1.85 0.58
C THR A 125 -10.91 -2.33 -0.87
N TYR A 126 -10.08 -3.29 -1.27
CA TYR A 126 -10.17 -3.92 -2.60
C TYR A 126 -11.55 -4.56 -2.84
N LEU A 127 -12.04 -5.33 -1.87
CA LEU A 127 -13.36 -5.98 -1.95
C LEU A 127 -14.49 -4.96 -2.06
N ALA A 128 -14.43 -3.87 -1.27
CA ALA A 128 -15.43 -2.81 -1.31
C ALA A 128 -15.43 -2.00 -2.61
N ARG A 129 -14.32 -2.01 -3.36
CA ARG A 129 -14.20 -1.42 -4.70
C ARG A 129 -14.73 -2.36 -5.79
N SER A 130 -14.61 -3.67 -5.59
CA SER A 130 -14.98 -4.69 -6.58
C SER A 130 -16.46 -5.07 -6.55
N LEU A 131 -17.23 -4.47 -5.64
CA LEU A 131 -18.68 -4.64 -5.46
C LEU A 131 -19.44 -3.52 -6.17
#